data_AF-A0A4V0I6Y5-F1
#
_entry.id   AF-A0A4V0I6Y5-F1
#
_cell.length_a   1.000
_cell.length_b   1.000
_cell.length_c   1.000
_cell.angle_alpha   90.00
_cell.angle_beta   90.00
_cell.angle_gamma   90.00
#
_symmetry.space_group_name_H-M   'P 1'
#
loop_
_entity.id
_entity.type
_entity.pdbx_description
1 polymer ?
#
loop_
_entity_poly.entity_id
_entity_poly.type
_entity_poly.pdbx_seq_one_letter_code
_entity_poly.pdbx_strand_id
1 'polypeptide(L)'
;MRRTTLALLTTALAVAAVPAADTGRLPPDPVAPPGLPALARIADVRAILDEVALPPLPFEQAPAAPTFPFPAERLRHYGPDGTAADVLAAPEKFPFRAGVLRALGTLRKVPMLGAPKSALAITQVPSPTGDKFKALVLKAQDVAAVAVAELEGERDALVDLQGQRAAEPRRWQAHYDYALAQVRRRLVFVHEYNKALGDIRTETMPDLPPDSPGWTLVPTEKLHSGRIVKHVLQEATDGFTALAEDCKGTPWEGLANRALAVPPGLGWEALPPK
;
A
#
# COMPACT_ATOMS: atom_id res chain seq x y z
N MET A 1 -12.19 31.47 -52.56
CA MET A 1 -13.19 30.50 -52.06
C MET A 1 -12.70 29.07 -52.29
N ARG A 2 -12.09 28.43 -51.29
CA ARG A 2 -11.92 26.97 -51.21
C ARG A 2 -12.01 26.60 -49.73
N ARG A 3 -13.07 25.87 -49.34
CA ARG A 3 -13.27 25.34 -47.99
C ARG A 3 -12.64 23.95 -47.95
N THR A 4 -11.68 23.75 -47.05
CA THR A 4 -11.10 22.44 -46.75
C THR A 4 -11.80 21.92 -45.49
N THR A 5 -12.62 20.89 -45.66
CA THR A 5 -13.33 20.20 -44.56
C THR A 5 -12.40 19.12 -44.00
N LEU A 6 -11.93 19.26 -42.77
CA LEU A 6 -11.20 18.21 -42.06
C LEU A 6 -12.20 17.43 -41.20
N ALA A 7 -12.42 16.16 -41.54
CA ALA A 7 -13.22 15.23 -40.74
C ALA A 7 -12.32 14.61 -39.65
N LEU A 8 -12.61 14.89 -38.39
CA LEU A 8 -12.01 14.24 -37.23
C LEU A 8 -12.78 12.93 -36.95
N LEU A 9 -12.15 11.79 -37.20
CA LEU A 9 -12.62 10.49 -36.71
C LEU A 9 -12.52 10.48 -35.18
N THR A 10 -13.66 10.39 -34.50
CA THR A 10 -13.74 10.12 -33.07
C THR A 10 -13.92 8.61 -32.88
N THR A 11 -12.84 7.90 -32.52
CA THR A 11 -12.93 6.49 -32.15
C THR A 11 -13.27 6.41 -30.66
N ALA A 12 -14.54 6.14 -30.34
CA ALA A 12 -14.97 5.84 -28.98
C ALA A 12 -14.55 4.40 -28.62
N LEU A 13 -13.67 4.24 -27.63
CA LEU A 13 -13.44 2.95 -26.98
C LEU A 13 -14.63 2.68 -26.03
N ALA A 14 -15.43 1.68 -26.35
CA ALA A 14 -16.42 1.14 -25.43
C ALA A 14 -15.71 0.35 -24.32
N VAL A 15 -15.81 0.83 -23.08
CA VAL A 15 -15.41 0.06 -21.89
C VAL A 15 -16.48 -1.00 -21.66
N ALA A 16 -16.13 -2.27 -21.86
CA ALA A 16 -16.97 -3.39 -21.50
C ALA A 16 -17.08 -3.46 -19.97
N ALA A 17 -18.32 -3.45 -19.46
CA ALA A 17 -18.61 -3.63 -18.05
C ALA A 17 -18.28 -5.06 -17.61
N VAL A 18 -17.49 -5.20 -16.55
CA VAL A 18 -17.22 -6.49 -15.88
C VAL A 18 -18.41 -6.83 -14.98
N PRO A 19 -19.03 -8.03 -15.12
CA PRO A 19 -20.16 -8.42 -14.28
C PRO A 19 -19.71 -8.72 -12.84
N ALA A 20 -20.59 -8.45 -11.89
CA ALA A 20 -20.39 -8.69 -10.46
C ALA A 20 -20.12 -10.18 -10.17
N ALA A 21 -19.13 -10.46 -9.33
CA ALA A 21 -18.67 -11.81 -8.99
C ALA A 21 -19.65 -12.56 -8.08
N ASP A 22 -19.99 -13.79 -8.49
CA ASP A 22 -20.74 -14.81 -7.76
C ASP A 22 -19.93 -15.35 -6.55
N THR A 23 -20.56 -15.50 -5.39
CA THR A 23 -19.88 -15.63 -4.08
C THR A 23 -19.77 -17.06 -3.52
N GLY A 24 -20.08 -18.12 -4.27
CA GLY A 24 -20.14 -19.48 -3.71
C GLY A 24 -19.03 -20.46 -4.08
N ARG A 25 -18.45 -20.36 -5.29
CA ARG A 25 -17.58 -21.41 -5.84
C ARG A 25 -16.26 -20.81 -6.32
N LEU A 26 -15.13 -21.34 -5.84
CA LEU A 26 -13.84 -21.00 -6.42
C LEU A 26 -13.87 -21.34 -7.92
N PRO A 27 -13.36 -20.45 -8.79
CA PRO A 27 -13.22 -20.78 -10.20
C PRO A 27 -12.35 -22.05 -10.34
N PRO A 28 -12.59 -22.86 -11.39
CA PRO A 28 -11.74 -24.02 -11.66
C PRO A 28 -10.28 -23.60 -11.81
N ASP A 29 -9.35 -24.48 -11.42
CA ASP A 29 -7.93 -24.20 -11.57
C ASP A 29 -7.59 -23.90 -13.04
N PRO A 30 -6.71 -22.93 -13.31
CA PRO A 30 -6.41 -22.53 -14.66
C PRO A 30 -5.57 -23.62 -15.33
N VAL A 31 -6.02 -24.08 -16.49
CA VAL A 31 -5.27 -25.05 -17.30
C VAL A 31 -4.28 -24.28 -18.18
N ALA A 32 -3.00 -24.63 -18.10
CA ALA A 32 -1.98 -24.05 -18.97
C ALA A 32 -2.29 -24.37 -20.44
N PRO A 33 -2.22 -23.40 -21.36
CA PRO A 33 -2.24 -23.68 -22.79
C PRO A 33 -1.13 -24.70 -23.18
N PRO A 34 -1.33 -25.51 -24.22
CA PRO A 34 -0.32 -26.46 -24.68
C PRO A 34 1.03 -25.77 -24.95
N GLY A 35 2.10 -26.30 -24.37
CA GLY A 35 3.46 -25.75 -24.50
C GLY A 35 3.87 -24.68 -23.47
N LEU A 36 2.97 -24.32 -22.54
CA LEU A 36 3.30 -23.42 -21.41
C LEU A 36 3.51 -24.20 -20.10
N PRO A 37 4.30 -23.63 -19.15
CA PRO A 37 4.47 -24.23 -17.83
C PRO A 37 3.13 -24.40 -17.11
N ALA A 38 3.05 -25.45 -16.28
CA ALA A 38 1.90 -25.66 -15.40
C ALA A 38 1.65 -24.44 -14.50
N LEU A 39 0.38 -24.11 -14.29
CA LEU A 39 -0.04 -22.98 -13.48
C LEU A 39 -0.28 -23.42 -12.04
N ALA A 40 0.03 -22.54 -11.11
CA ALA A 40 -0.23 -22.77 -9.69
C ALA A 40 -1.73 -22.83 -9.43
N ARG A 41 -2.11 -23.64 -8.45
CA ARG A 41 -3.52 -23.74 -8.02
C ARG A 41 -3.97 -22.42 -7.44
N ILE A 42 -5.21 -22.02 -7.75
CA ILE A 42 -5.78 -20.75 -7.28
C ILE A 42 -5.85 -20.72 -5.75
N ALA A 43 -6.14 -21.87 -5.14
CA ALA A 43 -6.21 -22.00 -3.68
C ALA A 43 -4.86 -21.67 -3.00
N ASP A 44 -3.73 -22.11 -3.57
CA ASP A 44 -2.40 -21.87 -2.98
C ASP A 44 -2.01 -20.39 -3.06
N VAL A 45 -2.27 -19.78 -4.21
CA VAL A 45 -2.05 -18.35 -4.46
C VAL A 45 -2.90 -17.51 -3.51
N ARG A 46 -4.19 -17.87 -3.38
CA ARG A 46 -5.11 -17.17 -2.49
C ARG A 46 -4.69 -17.27 -1.03
N ALA A 47 -4.26 -18.45 -0.57
CA ALA A 47 -3.77 -18.61 0.80
C ALA A 47 -2.56 -17.70 1.11
N ILE A 48 -1.62 -17.56 0.17
CA ILE A 48 -0.49 -16.63 0.31
C ILE A 48 -0.98 -15.18 0.39
N LEU A 49 -1.86 -14.79 -0.52
CA LEU A 49 -2.38 -13.43 -0.58
C LEU A 49 -3.20 -13.06 0.67
N ASP A 50 -4.01 -13.99 1.18
CA ASP A 50 -4.83 -13.76 2.37
C ASP A 50 -3.95 -13.58 3.63
N GLU A 51 -2.83 -14.31 3.74
CA GLU A 51 -1.88 -14.17 4.86
C GLU A 51 -1.20 -12.80 4.91
N VAL A 52 -0.86 -12.23 3.75
CA VAL A 52 -0.16 -10.95 3.63
C VAL A 52 -1.06 -9.78 3.25
N ALA A 53 -2.37 -10.00 3.15
CA ALA A 53 -3.32 -8.97 2.76
C ALA A 53 -3.27 -7.79 3.74
N LEU A 54 -3.10 -6.58 3.19
CA LEU A 54 -3.12 -5.33 3.91
C LEU A 54 -4.20 -4.41 3.33
N PRO A 55 -4.81 -3.52 4.15
CA PRO A 55 -5.72 -2.51 3.61
C PRO A 55 -4.92 -1.57 2.69
N PRO A 56 -5.49 -1.09 1.56
CA PRO A 56 -4.79 -0.18 0.67
C PRO A 56 -4.44 1.13 1.39
N LEU A 57 -3.35 1.78 0.97
CA LEU A 57 -3.07 3.14 1.42
C LEU A 57 -4.14 4.10 0.85
N PRO A 58 -4.40 5.22 1.52
CA PRO A 58 -5.17 6.31 0.93
C PRO A 58 -4.58 6.71 -0.41
N PHE A 59 -5.43 7.08 -1.36
CA PHE A 59 -5.07 7.43 -2.74
C PHE A 59 -4.51 6.27 -3.58
N GLU A 60 -4.30 5.09 -2.99
CA GLU A 60 -4.08 3.86 -3.74
C GLU A 60 -5.42 3.37 -4.29
N GLN A 61 -5.46 3.04 -5.58
CA GLN A 61 -6.63 2.35 -6.12
C GLN A 61 -6.74 0.99 -5.45
N ALA A 62 -7.96 0.62 -5.02
CA ALA A 62 -8.21 -0.72 -4.52
C ALA A 62 -7.69 -1.71 -5.56
N PRO A 63 -6.85 -2.66 -5.15
CA PRO A 63 -6.14 -3.46 -6.12
C PRO A 63 -7.12 -4.27 -6.95
N ALA A 64 -6.96 -4.25 -8.27
CA ALA A 64 -7.28 -5.45 -9.02
C ALA A 64 -6.47 -6.58 -8.39
N ALA A 65 -7.13 -7.66 -7.96
CA ALA A 65 -6.41 -8.86 -7.53
C ALA A 65 -5.32 -9.16 -8.57
N PRO A 66 -4.10 -9.56 -8.20
CA PRO A 66 -3.10 -9.91 -9.21
C PRO A 66 -3.66 -11.05 -10.07
N THR A 67 -4.24 -10.71 -11.21
CA THR A 67 -4.87 -11.64 -12.14
C THR A 67 -3.79 -12.20 -13.05
N PHE A 68 -2.76 -12.81 -12.46
CA PHE A 68 -1.72 -13.48 -13.21
C PHE A 68 -1.72 -14.95 -12.84
N PRO A 69 -1.77 -15.86 -13.82
CA PRO A 69 -1.47 -17.25 -13.55
C PRO A 69 0.02 -17.35 -13.20
N PHE A 70 0.33 -17.69 -11.95
CA PHE A 70 1.70 -17.89 -11.49
C PHE A 70 2.20 -19.29 -11.91
N PRO A 71 3.45 -19.47 -12.38
CA PRO A 71 3.97 -20.79 -12.69
C PRO A 71 4.02 -21.66 -11.41
N ALA A 72 3.45 -22.87 -11.46
CA ALA A 72 3.46 -23.82 -10.35
C ALA A 72 4.90 -24.13 -9.89
N GLU A 73 5.83 -24.19 -10.83
CA GLU A 73 7.25 -24.43 -10.56
C GLU A 73 7.87 -23.35 -9.66
N ARG A 74 7.44 -22.09 -9.81
CA ARG A 74 7.94 -20.98 -8.99
C ARG A 74 7.40 -21.08 -7.57
N LEU A 75 6.13 -21.46 -7.43
CA LEU A 75 5.46 -21.53 -6.13
C LEU A 75 5.74 -22.82 -5.33
N ARG A 76 6.35 -23.85 -5.93
CA ARG A 76 6.67 -25.11 -5.21
C ARG A 76 7.50 -24.91 -3.94
N HIS A 77 8.36 -23.89 -3.94
CA HIS A 77 9.24 -23.55 -2.81
C HIS A 77 8.57 -22.68 -1.74
N TYR A 78 7.35 -22.22 -2.01
CA TYR A 78 6.56 -21.33 -1.16
C TYR A 78 5.33 -22.04 -0.56
N GLY A 79 5.36 -23.37 -0.56
CA GLY A 79 4.31 -24.20 0.00
C GLY A 79 4.00 -23.88 1.48
N PRO A 80 2.81 -24.25 1.96
CA PRO A 80 2.46 -24.06 3.36
C PRO A 80 3.38 -24.88 4.28
N ASP A 81 3.80 -24.27 5.39
CA ASP A 81 4.63 -24.89 6.43
C ASP A 81 3.99 -24.64 7.81
N GLY A 82 2.73 -25.05 7.93
CA GLY A 82 1.83 -24.71 9.04
C GLY A 82 0.90 -23.54 8.72
N THR A 83 -0.11 -23.33 9.57
CA THR A 83 -1.05 -22.20 9.42
C THR A 83 -0.58 -20.99 10.23
N ALA A 84 -1.03 -19.79 9.85
CA ALA A 84 -0.81 -18.59 10.66
C ALA A 84 -1.37 -18.73 12.09
N ALA A 85 -2.46 -19.48 12.27
CA ALA A 85 -3.02 -19.77 13.58
C ALA A 85 -2.07 -20.61 14.45
N ASP A 86 -1.43 -21.63 13.87
CA ASP A 86 -0.47 -22.48 14.59
C ASP A 86 0.76 -21.68 15.03
N VAL A 87 1.26 -20.79 14.17
CA VAL A 87 2.37 -19.89 14.48
C VAL A 87 2.02 -18.97 15.66
N LEU A 88 0.83 -18.37 15.63
CA LEU A 88 0.37 -17.46 16.68
C LEU A 88 0.02 -18.17 17.99
N ALA A 89 -0.34 -19.45 17.94
CA ALA A 89 -0.57 -20.27 19.14
C ALA A 89 0.73 -20.69 19.83
N ALA A 90 1.86 -20.70 19.11
CA ALA A 90 3.17 -21.11 19.63
C ALA A 90 4.29 -20.12 19.23
N PRO A 91 4.23 -18.84 19.66
CA PRO A 91 5.16 -17.81 19.21
C PRO A 91 6.61 -18.10 19.64
N GLU A 92 6.82 -18.74 20.79
CA GLU A 92 8.16 -19.12 21.27
C GLU A 92 8.84 -20.16 20.38
N LYS A 93 8.04 -20.99 19.68
CA LYS A 93 8.55 -21.98 18.73
C LYS A 93 8.88 -21.36 17.37
N PHE A 94 8.19 -20.28 17.03
CA PHE A 94 8.29 -19.62 15.73
C PHE A 94 8.45 -18.09 15.88
N PRO A 95 9.48 -17.61 16.61
CA PRO A 95 9.58 -16.20 16.99
C PRO A 95 9.66 -15.27 15.77
N PHE A 96 10.39 -15.68 14.74
CA PHE A 96 10.47 -14.95 13.48
C PHE A 96 9.10 -14.81 12.81
N ARG A 97 8.41 -15.94 12.60
CA ARG A 97 7.12 -15.98 11.91
C ARG A 97 6.04 -15.23 12.69
N ALA A 98 6.04 -15.37 14.01
CA ALA A 98 5.14 -14.64 14.90
C ALA A 98 5.39 -13.12 14.83
N GLY A 99 6.66 -12.69 14.78
CA GLY A 99 7.03 -11.28 14.58
C GLY A 99 6.51 -10.72 13.25
N VAL A 100 6.65 -11.47 12.16
CA VAL A 100 6.11 -11.11 10.84
C VAL A 100 4.59 -10.96 10.88
N LEU A 101 3.88 -11.95 11.44
CA LEU A 101 2.42 -11.91 11.55
C LEU A 101 1.93 -10.78 12.46
N ARG A 102 2.65 -10.50 13.55
CA ARG A 102 2.37 -9.36 14.43
C ARG A 102 2.46 -8.05 13.67
N ALA A 103 3.56 -7.82 12.94
CA ALA A 103 3.74 -6.61 12.14
C ALA A 103 2.63 -6.45 11.08
N LEU A 104 2.29 -7.52 10.35
CA LEU A 104 1.16 -7.50 9.41
C LEU A 104 -0.18 -7.21 10.12
N GLY A 105 -0.38 -7.75 11.32
CA GLY A 105 -1.51 -7.45 12.19
C GLY A 105 -1.57 -5.97 12.58
N THR A 106 -0.45 -5.38 12.97
CA THR A 106 -0.33 -3.96 13.31
C THR A 106 -0.64 -3.10 12.07
N LEU A 107 -0.07 -3.41 10.91
CA LEU A 107 -0.34 -2.70 9.65
C LEU A 107 -1.83 -2.68 9.27
N ARG A 108 -2.59 -3.72 9.62
CA ARG A 108 -4.05 -3.79 9.39
C ARG A 108 -4.86 -2.94 10.36
N LYS A 109 -4.34 -2.72 11.58
CA LYS A 109 -5.04 -2.01 12.66
C LYS A 109 -4.72 -0.53 12.71
N VAL A 110 -3.48 -0.16 12.39
CA VAL A 110 -3.05 1.25 12.34
C VAL A 110 -4.06 2.02 11.49
N PRO A 111 -4.63 3.13 11.99
CA PRO A 111 -5.59 3.91 11.23
C PRO A 111 -5.00 4.33 9.88
N MET A 112 -5.71 4.05 8.78
CA MET A 112 -5.34 4.55 7.46
C MET A 112 -5.72 6.04 7.37
N LEU A 113 -4.90 6.88 8.01
CA LEU A 113 -5.06 8.34 8.09
C LEU A 113 -5.20 8.95 6.70
N GLY A 114 -6.18 9.82 6.47
CA GLY A 114 -6.46 10.34 5.13
C GLY A 114 -7.34 9.44 4.25
N ALA A 115 -7.76 8.25 4.70
CA ALA A 115 -8.78 7.47 4.00
C ALA A 115 -10.19 8.10 4.21
N PRO A 116 -11.06 8.19 3.18
CA PRO A 116 -12.36 8.90 3.25
C PRO A 116 -13.34 8.44 4.35
N LYS A 117 -13.13 7.26 4.95
CA LYS A 117 -13.97 6.71 6.01
C LYS A 117 -13.36 6.81 7.41
N SER A 118 -12.15 7.33 7.54
CA SER A 118 -11.53 7.56 8.85
C SER A 118 -12.11 8.83 9.47
N ALA A 119 -12.58 8.73 10.71
CA ALA A 119 -13.22 9.83 11.43
C ALA A 119 -12.32 11.08 11.60
N LEU A 120 -11.01 10.92 11.41
CA LEU A 120 -10.01 12.00 11.49
C LEU A 120 -9.19 12.14 10.19
N ALA A 121 -9.67 11.61 9.07
CA ALA A 121 -9.06 11.86 7.77
C ALA A 121 -9.37 13.28 7.30
N ILE A 122 -8.35 14.13 7.32
CA ILE A 122 -8.41 15.46 6.73
C ILE A 122 -7.79 15.36 5.35
N THR A 123 -8.65 15.24 4.34
CA THR A 123 -8.26 15.25 2.92
C THR A 123 -8.65 16.55 2.22
N GLN A 124 -9.45 17.39 2.87
CA GLN A 124 -9.86 18.69 2.36
C GLN A 124 -9.80 19.72 3.48
N VAL A 125 -9.38 20.94 3.14
CA VAL A 125 -9.26 22.06 4.05
C VAL A 125 -10.11 23.20 3.51
N PRO A 126 -11.12 23.69 4.25
CA PRO A 126 -11.93 24.81 3.80
C PRO A 126 -11.20 26.15 3.95
N SER A 127 -11.48 27.08 3.05
CA SER A 127 -11.10 28.49 3.19
C SER A 127 -12.34 29.36 3.42
N PRO A 128 -12.38 30.23 4.46
CA PRO A 128 -11.34 30.40 5.49
C PRO A 128 -11.29 29.24 6.50
N THR A 129 -10.11 28.98 7.04
CA THR A 129 -9.90 27.93 8.05
C THR A 129 -10.16 28.45 9.47
N GLY A 130 -11.28 28.06 10.08
CA GLY A 130 -11.64 28.49 11.44
C GLY A 130 -11.00 27.66 12.57
N ASP A 131 -11.07 28.17 13.80
CA ASP A 131 -10.43 27.57 14.99
C ASP A 131 -10.88 26.13 15.28
N LYS A 132 -12.16 25.82 15.06
CA LYS A 132 -12.68 24.45 15.22
C LYS A 132 -11.96 23.45 14.31
N PHE A 133 -11.60 23.88 13.10
CA PHE A 133 -10.87 23.04 12.15
C PHE A 133 -9.40 22.90 12.58
N LYS A 134 -8.76 23.98 13.03
CA LYS A 134 -7.39 23.91 13.59
C LYS A 134 -7.32 22.94 14.79
N ALA A 135 -8.36 22.89 15.63
CA ALA A 135 -8.46 21.90 16.72
C ALA A 135 -8.65 20.45 16.22
N LEU A 136 -9.35 20.25 15.10
CA LEU A 136 -9.45 18.93 14.46
C LEU A 136 -8.10 18.48 13.89
N VAL A 137 -7.34 19.39 13.27
CA VAL A 137 -5.98 19.13 12.79
C VAL A 137 -5.09 18.64 13.92
N LEU A 138 -5.12 19.28 15.09
CA LEU A 138 -4.36 18.83 16.27
C LEU A 138 -4.68 17.38 16.65
N LYS A 139 -5.96 17.03 16.74
CA LYS A 139 -6.38 15.65 17.06
C LYS A 139 -5.90 14.64 16.01
N ALA A 140 -5.92 15.03 14.73
CA ALA A 140 -5.40 14.17 13.66
C ALA A 140 -3.88 13.99 13.76
N GLN A 141 -3.13 15.00 14.20
CA GLN A 141 -1.69 14.89 14.48
C GLN A 141 -1.40 13.98 15.67
N ASP A 142 -2.23 14.01 16.73
CA ASP A 142 -2.07 13.09 17.87
C ASP A 142 -2.19 11.63 17.43
N VAL A 143 -3.17 11.31 16.57
CA VAL A 143 -3.32 9.95 16.02
C VAL A 143 -2.16 9.60 15.09
N ALA A 144 -1.66 10.55 14.30
CA ALA A 144 -0.48 10.33 13.47
C ALA A 144 0.76 10.02 14.32
N ALA A 145 0.94 10.70 15.44
CA ALA A 145 2.06 10.45 16.35
C ALA A 145 2.01 9.03 16.96
N VAL A 146 0.82 8.56 17.36
CA VAL A 146 0.63 7.18 17.85
C VAL A 146 0.96 6.17 16.75
N ALA A 147 0.46 6.40 15.53
CA ALA A 147 0.73 5.52 14.39
C ALA A 147 2.23 5.47 14.04
N VAL A 148 2.96 6.60 14.14
CA VAL A 148 4.42 6.62 13.98
C VAL A 148 5.08 5.72 15.02
N ALA A 149 4.77 5.90 16.30
CA ALA A 149 5.38 5.12 17.38
C ALA A 149 5.13 3.61 17.23
N GLU A 150 3.90 3.20 16.87
CA GLU A 150 3.56 1.79 16.62
C GLU A 150 4.36 1.22 15.44
N LEU A 151 4.44 1.96 14.33
CA LEU A 151 5.14 1.49 13.13
C LEU A 151 6.66 1.48 13.32
N GLU A 152 7.24 2.41 14.06
CA GLU A 152 8.67 2.39 14.42
C GLU A 152 8.99 1.17 15.30
N GLY A 153 8.13 0.88 16.29
CA GLY A 153 8.29 -0.31 17.13
C GLY A 153 8.27 -1.61 16.33
N GLU A 154 7.35 -1.75 15.36
CA GLU A 154 7.32 -2.93 14.49
C GLU A 154 8.49 -2.98 13.52
N ARG A 155 8.94 -1.83 12.99
CA ARG A 155 10.13 -1.77 12.13
C ARG A 155 11.34 -2.31 12.88
N ASP A 156 11.59 -1.80 14.08
CA ASP A 156 12.76 -2.15 14.87
C ASP A 156 12.71 -3.62 15.27
N ALA A 157 11.54 -4.10 15.72
CA ALA A 157 11.35 -5.52 16.04
C ALA A 157 11.52 -6.45 14.84
N LEU A 158 11.17 -6.03 13.61
CA LEU A 158 11.47 -6.81 12.41
C LEU A 158 12.96 -6.77 12.07
N VAL A 159 13.61 -5.61 12.15
CA VAL A 159 15.05 -5.47 11.91
C VAL A 159 15.86 -6.38 12.83
N ASP A 160 15.47 -6.49 14.10
CA ASP A 160 16.11 -7.41 15.07
C ASP A 160 15.99 -8.89 14.68
N LEU A 161 14.97 -9.26 13.90
CA LEU A 161 14.76 -10.61 13.39
C LEU A 161 15.54 -10.91 12.10
N GLN A 162 16.17 -9.91 11.46
CA GLN A 162 16.82 -10.06 10.16
C GLN A 162 17.87 -11.19 10.14
N GLY A 163 18.62 -11.36 11.23
CA GLY A 163 19.64 -12.42 11.35
C GLY A 163 19.10 -13.85 11.28
N GLN A 164 17.80 -14.04 11.55
CA GLN A 164 17.14 -15.35 11.51
C GLN A 164 16.54 -15.67 10.13
N ARG A 165 16.39 -14.66 9.25
CA ARG A 165 15.71 -14.77 7.95
C ARG A 165 16.23 -15.93 7.10
N ALA A 166 17.55 -16.11 7.01
CA ALA A 166 18.14 -17.12 6.13
C ALA A 166 17.82 -18.57 6.53
N ALA A 167 17.46 -18.82 7.80
CA ALA A 167 17.09 -20.13 8.30
C ALA A 167 15.61 -20.49 8.06
N GLU A 168 14.79 -19.52 7.65
CA GLU A 168 13.36 -19.71 7.47
C GLU A 168 13.00 -20.21 6.06
N PRO A 169 11.85 -20.86 5.87
CA PRO A 169 11.35 -21.21 4.54
C PRO A 169 11.17 -19.98 3.65
N ARG A 170 11.28 -20.17 2.32
CA ARG A 170 11.19 -19.08 1.33
C ARG A 170 9.91 -18.25 1.45
N ARG A 171 8.77 -18.87 1.78
CA ARG A 171 7.51 -18.18 2.07
C ARG A 171 7.65 -17.17 3.20
N TRP A 172 8.28 -17.56 4.31
CA TRP A 172 8.47 -16.69 5.46
C TRP A 172 9.53 -15.62 5.24
N GLN A 173 10.57 -15.91 4.45
CA GLN A 173 11.51 -14.89 3.98
C GLN A 173 10.78 -13.80 3.18
N ALA A 174 9.96 -14.19 2.20
CA ALA A 174 9.21 -13.24 1.37
C ALA A 174 8.14 -12.47 2.16
N HIS A 175 7.45 -13.12 3.10
CA HIS A 175 6.52 -12.45 4.02
C HIS A 175 7.24 -11.42 4.89
N TYR A 176 8.41 -11.76 5.41
CA TYR A 176 9.23 -10.85 6.21
C TYR A 176 9.66 -9.63 5.42
N ASP A 177 10.23 -9.83 4.23
CA ASP A 177 10.70 -8.73 3.39
C ASP A 177 9.55 -7.81 2.99
N TYR A 178 8.41 -8.41 2.64
CA TYR A 178 7.19 -7.66 2.34
C TYR A 178 6.69 -6.86 3.54
N ALA A 179 6.61 -7.49 4.72
CA ALA A 179 6.15 -6.84 5.94
C ALA A 179 7.07 -5.68 6.32
N LEU A 180 8.39 -5.86 6.31
CA LEU A 180 9.36 -4.82 6.65
C LEU A 180 9.30 -3.65 5.66
N ALA A 181 9.27 -3.93 4.35
CA ALA A 181 9.13 -2.89 3.34
C ALA A 181 7.80 -2.13 3.50
N GLN A 182 6.70 -2.83 3.82
CA GLN A 182 5.41 -2.19 4.07
C GLN A 182 5.40 -1.34 5.33
N VAL A 183 5.98 -1.80 6.45
CA VAL A 183 6.10 -0.99 7.67
C VAL A 183 6.83 0.32 7.38
N ARG A 184 7.99 0.25 6.72
CA ARG A 184 8.74 1.44 6.31
C ARG A 184 7.93 2.35 5.40
N ARG A 185 7.22 1.77 4.41
CA ARG A 185 6.39 2.55 3.48
C ARG A 185 5.24 3.27 4.18
N ARG A 186 4.55 2.61 5.10
CA ARG A 186 3.47 3.24 5.88
C ARG A 186 4.00 4.28 6.84
N LEU A 187 5.18 4.06 7.41
CA LEU A 187 5.85 5.05 8.25
C LEU A 187 6.11 6.34 7.47
N VAL A 188 6.63 6.24 6.24
CA VAL A 188 6.79 7.38 5.32
C VAL A 188 5.47 8.09 5.09
N PHE A 189 4.41 7.36 4.75
CA PHE A 189 3.09 7.94 4.51
C PHE A 189 2.56 8.71 5.73
N VAL A 190 2.65 8.14 6.94
CA VAL A 190 2.18 8.81 8.17
C VAL A 190 2.99 10.07 8.46
N HIS A 191 4.30 10.06 8.22
CA HIS A 191 5.13 11.27 8.35
C HIS A 191 4.74 12.35 7.35
N GLU A 192 4.55 12.01 6.07
CA GLU A 192 4.08 12.96 5.06
C GLU A 192 2.71 13.53 5.41
N TYR A 193 1.79 12.68 5.88
CA TYR A 193 0.47 13.13 6.31
C TYR A 193 0.57 14.09 7.49
N ASN A 194 1.35 13.75 8.52
CA ASN A 194 1.55 14.62 9.67
C ASN A 194 2.23 15.95 9.30
N LYS A 195 3.15 15.92 8.33
CA LYS A 195 3.78 17.12 7.78
C LYS A 195 2.77 18.00 7.06
N ALA A 196 1.91 17.43 6.21
CA ALA A 196 0.85 18.14 5.51
C ALA A 196 -0.15 18.76 6.49
N LEU A 197 -0.51 18.07 7.57
CA LEU A 197 -1.32 18.65 8.65
C LEU A 197 -0.63 19.83 9.32
N GLY A 198 0.69 19.75 9.50
CA GLY A 198 1.51 20.87 10.00
C GLY A 198 1.42 22.10 9.10
N ASP A 199 1.40 21.92 7.78
CA ASP A 199 1.32 23.04 6.82
C ASP A 199 0.02 23.86 6.96
N ILE A 200 -1.08 23.22 7.36
CA ILE A 200 -2.34 23.93 7.67
C ILE A 200 -2.14 24.88 8.85
N ARG A 201 -1.39 24.45 9.87
CA ARG A 201 -1.19 25.21 11.11
C ARG A 201 -0.18 26.35 10.94
N THR A 202 0.85 26.13 10.13
CA THR A 202 1.88 27.13 9.83
C THR A 202 1.51 28.04 8.67
N GLU A 203 0.33 27.86 8.08
CA GLU A 203 -0.18 28.66 6.96
C GLU A 203 0.79 28.66 5.76
N THR A 204 1.45 27.50 5.54
CA THR A 204 2.41 27.23 4.46
C THR A 204 1.78 26.43 3.31
N MET A 205 0.45 26.44 3.23
CA MET A 205 -0.29 25.85 2.11
C MET A 205 -0.10 26.69 0.83
N PRO A 206 -0.25 26.10 -0.37
CA PRO A 206 -0.15 26.85 -1.62
C PRO A 206 -1.18 27.98 -1.69
N ASP A 207 -0.86 29.01 -2.48
CA ASP A 207 -1.77 30.13 -2.74
C ASP A 207 -3.11 29.63 -3.29
N LEU A 208 -4.18 30.23 -2.78
CA LEU A 208 -5.54 29.88 -3.16
C LEU A 208 -6.01 30.81 -4.29
N PRO A 209 -6.41 30.28 -5.47
CA PRO A 209 -7.00 31.09 -6.52
C PRO A 209 -8.27 31.81 -6.03
N PRO A 210 -8.63 32.96 -6.63
CA PRO A 210 -9.92 33.59 -6.38
C PRO A 210 -11.06 32.57 -6.57
N ASP A 211 -12.07 32.63 -5.69
CA ASP A 211 -13.26 31.77 -5.72
C ASP A 211 -13.03 30.26 -5.49
N SER A 212 -11.81 29.84 -5.15
CA SER A 212 -11.56 28.45 -4.75
C SER A 212 -12.10 28.17 -3.34
N PRO A 213 -12.80 27.04 -3.11
CA PRO A 213 -13.39 26.72 -1.82
C PRO A 213 -12.38 26.24 -0.76
N GLY A 214 -11.12 25.99 -1.15
CA GLY A 214 -10.08 25.51 -0.24
C GLY A 214 -9.07 24.58 -0.92
N TRP A 215 -8.50 23.66 -0.16
CA TRP A 215 -7.46 22.75 -0.63
C TRP A 215 -7.90 21.28 -0.53
N THR A 216 -7.27 20.43 -1.33
CA THR A 216 -7.37 18.98 -1.27
C THR A 216 -5.98 18.37 -1.12
N LEU A 217 -5.89 17.29 -0.35
CA LEU A 217 -4.67 16.52 -0.20
C LEU A 217 -4.52 15.59 -1.40
N VAL A 218 -3.35 15.59 -2.02
CA VAL A 218 -3.05 14.78 -3.20
C VAL A 218 -1.72 14.04 -3.03
N PRO A 219 -1.57 12.83 -3.61
CA PRO A 219 -0.29 12.15 -3.69
C PRO A 219 0.67 12.90 -4.62
N THR A 220 1.94 12.96 -4.24
CA THR A 220 3.00 13.63 -5.01
C THR A 220 4.25 12.77 -5.10
N GLU A 221 5.06 12.95 -6.13
CA GLU A 221 6.34 12.25 -6.26
C GLU A 221 7.39 12.75 -5.25
N LYS A 222 7.27 14.02 -4.84
CA LYS A 222 8.24 14.68 -3.98
C LYS A 222 7.86 14.53 -2.52
N LEU A 223 8.76 13.95 -1.72
CA LEU A 223 8.66 13.99 -0.26
C LEU A 223 8.88 15.41 0.28
N HIS A 224 7.99 15.83 1.17
CA HIS A 224 8.08 17.10 1.90
C HIS A 224 8.73 16.94 3.28
N SER A 225 8.87 15.72 3.78
CA SER A 225 9.54 15.40 5.05
C SER A 225 11.07 15.49 4.97
N GLY A 226 11.69 15.45 6.15
CA GLY A 226 13.13 15.57 6.33
C GLY A 226 13.94 14.36 5.85
N ARG A 227 15.27 14.45 6.03
CA ARG A 227 16.25 13.46 5.56
C ARG A 227 15.99 12.05 6.11
N ILE A 228 15.57 11.93 7.37
CA ILE A 228 15.30 10.64 8.02
C ILE A 228 14.19 9.89 7.27
N VAL A 229 13.07 10.56 6.98
CA VAL A 229 11.94 9.96 6.26
C VAL A 229 12.33 9.57 4.83
N LYS A 230 13.17 10.37 4.17
CA LYS A 230 13.73 10.04 2.85
C LYS A 230 14.58 8.77 2.88
N HIS A 231 15.36 8.57 3.95
CA HIS A 231 16.13 7.35 4.14
C HIS A 231 15.22 6.14 4.33
N VAL A 232 14.17 6.26 5.15
CA VAL A 232 13.17 5.20 5.33
C VAL A 232 12.47 4.85 4.01
N LEU A 233 12.15 5.86 3.18
CA LEU A 233 11.61 5.60 1.84
C LEU A 233 12.60 4.82 0.98
N GLN A 234 13.88 5.20 0.99
CA GLN A 234 14.90 4.48 0.22
C GLN A 234 14.96 3.01 0.65
N GLU A 235 15.01 2.72 1.94
CA GLU A 235 15.01 1.35 2.46
C GLU A 235 13.73 0.57 2.08
N ALA A 236 12.57 1.24 2.05
CA ALA A 236 11.33 0.62 1.59
C ALA A 236 11.38 0.28 0.10
N THR A 237 11.85 1.23 -0.73
CA THR A 237 12.00 1.06 -2.18
C THR A 237 12.99 -0.05 -2.51
N ASP A 238 14.14 -0.07 -1.84
CA ASP A 238 15.15 -1.12 -2.01
C ASP A 238 14.60 -2.49 -1.59
N GLY A 239 13.88 -2.54 -0.47
CA GLY A 239 13.20 -3.76 0.00
C GLY A 239 12.17 -4.29 -1.00
N PHE A 240 11.31 -3.44 -1.55
CA PHE A 240 10.35 -3.87 -2.57
C PHE A 240 11.03 -4.26 -3.89
N THR A 241 12.09 -3.56 -4.29
CA THR A 241 12.84 -3.88 -5.51
C THR A 241 13.48 -5.26 -5.39
N ALA A 242 14.20 -5.50 -4.29
CA ALA A 242 14.80 -6.80 -4.00
C ALA A 242 13.72 -7.91 -3.92
N LEU A 243 12.59 -7.63 -3.27
CA LEU A 243 11.48 -8.59 -3.19
C LEU A 243 10.92 -8.94 -4.57
N ALA A 244 10.72 -7.94 -5.45
CA ALA A 244 10.24 -8.18 -6.81
C ALA A 244 11.21 -9.02 -7.64
N GLU A 245 12.52 -8.79 -7.48
CA GLU A 245 13.57 -9.55 -8.16
C GLU A 245 13.69 -10.99 -7.63
N ASP A 246 13.78 -11.16 -6.32
CA ASP A 246 13.94 -12.46 -5.64
C ASP A 246 12.71 -13.35 -5.81
N CYS A 247 11.52 -12.75 -5.84
CA CYS A 247 10.24 -13.45 -5.90
C CYS A 247 9.59 -13.35 -7.29
N LYS A 248 10.37 -13.21 -8.36
CA LYS A 248 9.87 -13.14 -9.73
C LYS A 248 8.97 -14.31 -10.10
N GLY A 249 7.81 -14.02 -10.70
CA GLY A 249 6.79 -14.97 -11.09
C GLY A 249 5.96 -15.49 -9.91
N THR A 250 5.88 -14.75 -8.81
CA THR A 250 5.09 -15.11 -7.62
C THR A 250 4.20 -13.93 -7.17
N PRO A 251 3.25 -14.15 -6.25
CA PRO A 251 2.39 -13.07 -5.75
C PRO A 251 3.13 -11.89 -5.13
N TRP A 252 4.28 -12.13 -4.47
CA TRP A 252 5.06 -11.06 -3.82
C TRP A 252 5.65 -10.06 -4.82
N GLU A 253 6.03 -10.49 -6.02
CA GLU A 253 6.45 -9.58 -7.09
C GLU A 253 5.34 -8.61 -7.46
N GLY A 254 4.12 -9.12 -7.66
CA GLY A 254 2.96 -8.28 -7.98
C GLY A 254 2.63 -7.28 -6.85
N LEU A 255 2.76 -7.70 -5.59
CA LEU A 255 2.56 -6.83 -4.44
C LEU A 255 3.65 -5.75 -4.32
N ALA A 256 4.91 -6.12 -4.55
CA ALA A 256 6.03 -5.19 -4.51
C ALA A 256 5.95 -4.14 -5.63
N ASN A 257 5.70 -4.58 -6.87
CA ASN A 257 5.54 -3.69 -8.02
C ASN A 257 4.39 -2.70 -7.83
N ARG A 258 3.28 -3.14 -7.21
CA ARG A 258 2.18 -2.25 -6.85
C ARG A 258 2.63 -1.19 -5.86
N ALA A 259 3.31 -1.59 -4.79
CA ALA A 259 3.76 -0.64 -3.77
C ALA A 259 4.74 0.40 -4.34
N LEU A 260 5.60 -0.01 -5.28
CA LEU A 260 6.52 0.87 -6.00
C LEU A 260 5.83 1.86 -6.94
N ALA A 261 4.64 1.52 -7.46
CA ALA A 261 3.89 2.39 -8.37
C ALA A 261 3.15 3.54 -7.66
N VAL A 262 3.06 3.54 -6.33
CA VAL A 262 2.36 4.57 -5.56
C VAL A 262 3.32 5.74 -5.28
N PRO A 263 2.94 7.00 -5.58
CA PRO A 263 3.74 8.16 -5.20
C PRO A 263 3.92 8.26 -3.67
N PRO A 264 5.13 8.54 -3.17
CA PRO A 264 5.42 8.49 -1.73
C PRO A 264 5.06 9.76 -0.95
N GLY A 265 4.97 10.91 -1.63
CA GLY A 265 4.72 12.21 -1.01
C GLY A 265 3.24 12.54 -0.88
N LEU A 266 2.96 13.51 -0.02
CA LEU A 266 1.64 14.13 0.08
C LEU A 266 1.79 15.65 0.06
N GLY A 267 0.87 16.33 -0.63
CA GLY A 267 0.84 17.78 -0.73
C GLY A 267 -0.56 18.33 -0.83
N TRP A 268 -0.72 19.60 -0.49
CA TRP A 268 -1.96 20.34 -0.72
C TRP A 268 -2.00 20.88 -2.14
N GLU A 269 -3.16 20.81 -2.76
CA GLU A 269 -3.47 21.46 -4.04
C GLU A 269 -4.76 22.27 -3.87
N ALA A 270 -4.83 23.44 -4.52
CA ALA A 270 -6.05 24.23 -4.50
C ALA A 270 -7.18 23.48 -5.23
N LEU A 271 -8.37 23.46 -4.63
CA LEU A 271 -9.56 22.96 -5.30
C LEU A 271 -9.90 23.88 -6.48
N PRO A 272 -10.39 23.34 -7.61
CA PRO A 272 -10.81 24.17 -8.71
C PRO A 272 -11.95 25.11 -8.27
N PRO A 273 -11.99 26.36 -8.77
CA PRO A 273 -13.12 27.26 -8.54
C PRO A 273 -14.41 26.64 -9.11
N LYS A 274 -15.54 26.98 -8.50
CA LYS A 274 -16.86 26.50 -8.94
C LYS A 274 -17.36 27.21 -10.19
#